data_AF-A0A1Q7HVR0-F1
#
_entry.id   AF-A0A1Q7HVR0-F1
#
_cell.length_a   1.000
_cell.length_b   1.000
_cell.length_c   1.000
_cell.angle_alpha   90.00
_cell.angle_beta   90.00
_cell.angle_gamma   90.00
#
_symmetry.space_group_name_H-M   'P 1'
#
loop_
_entity.id
_entity.type
_entity.pdbx_description
1 polymer ?
#
loop_
_entity_poly.entity_id
_entity_poly.type
_entity_poly.pdbx_seq_one_letter_code
_entity_poly.pdbx_strand_id
1 'polypeptide(L)'
;MSEQVLKTLQGVVTDAIEERRGLVVYSRLEPVEIDRLARRVERETIEKVRGLLPASTDDQRVAGLRNRLRRMEEELEQLGGLVDIRDQSRQMQNDEIVWQAFEDIAWMLGIE
;
A
#
# COMPACT_ATOMS: atom_id res chain seq x y z
N MET A 1 -3.54 -21.60 9.70
CA MET A 1 -4.03 -20.86 8.51
C MET A 1 -3.49 -19.42 8.51
N SER A 2 -3.67 -18.66 9.59
CA SER A 2 -3.22 -17.26 9.70
C SER A 2 -1.71 -17.07 9.50
N GLU A 3 -0.86 -17.96 10.01
CA GLU A 3 0.60 -17.88 9.83
C GLU A 3 1.03 -17.98 8.36
N GLN A 4 0.37 -18.85 7.59
CA GLN A 4 0.65 -19.01 6.17
C GLN A 4 0.21 -17.76 5.39
N VAL A 5 -0.94 -17.18 5.74
CA VAL A 5 -1.41 -15.90 5.17
C VAL A 5 -0.40 -14.79 5.45
N LEU A 6 0.04 -14.62 6.70
CA LEU A 6 1.02 -13.60 7.06
C LEU A 6 2.35 -13.77 6.31
N LYS A 7 2.82 -15.00 6.15
CA LYS A 7 4.03 -15.28 5.37
C LYS A 7 3.87 -14.93 3.88
N THR A 8 2.70 -15.23 3.30
CA THR A 8 2.39 -14.84 1.92
C THR A 8 2.33 -13.33 1.78
N LEU A 9 1.68 -12.63 2.72
CA LEU A 9 1.61 -11.17 2.73
C LEU A 9 3.00 -10.54 2.87
N GLN A 10 3.83 -11.11 3.75
CA GLN A 10 5.22 -10.67 3.90
C GLN A 10 6.00 -10.78 2.60
N GLY A 11 5.90 -11.92 1.90
CA GLY A 11 6.54 -12.10 0.59
C GLY A 11 6.11 -11.05 -0.44
N VAL A 12 4.79 -10.83 -0.56
CA VAL A 12 4.23 -9.84 -1.49
C VAL A 12 4.76 -8.42 -1.21
N VAL A 13 4.84 -8.03 0.06
CA VAL A 13 5.29 -6.68 0.44
C VAL A 13 6.81 -6.55 0.34
N THR A 14 7.57 -7.59 0.67
CA THR A 14 9.03 -7.62 0.46
C THR A 14 9.38 -7.46 -1.02
N ASP A 15 8.74 -8.21 -1.91
CA ASP A 15 8.96 -8.12 -3.35
C ASP A 15 8.70 -6.69 -3.87
N ALA A 16 7.64 -6.04 -3.38
CA ALA A 16 7.31 -4.67 -3.74
C ALA A 16 8.33 -3.64 -3.24
N ILE A 17 8.90 -3.83 -2.05
CA ILE A 17 9.97 -2.98 -1.51
C ILE A 17 11.25 -3.15 -2.34
N GLU A 18 11.60 -4.39 -2.69
CA GLU A 18 12.75 -4.66 -3.55
C GLU A 18 12.58 -4.04 -4.94
N GLU A 19 11.38 -4.14 -5.53
CA GLU A 19 11.06 -3.48 -6.79
C GLU A 19 11.22 -1.96 -6.69
N ARG A 20 10.66 -1.32 -5.64
CA ARG A 20 10.85 0.12 -5.38
C ARG A 20 12.32 0.51 -5.24
N ARG A 21 13.10 -0.25 -4.47
CA ARG A 21 14.54 -0.02 -4.30
C ARG A 21 15.25 -0.16 -5.66
N GLY A 22 14.86 -1.13 -6.48
CA GLY A 22 15.38 -1.34 -7.82
C GLY A 22 15.11 -0.18 -8.79
N LEU A 23 13.94 0.47 -8.69
CA LEU A 23 13.61 1.67 -9.46
C LEU A 23 14.55 2.84 -9.17
N VAL A 24 15.02 2.97 -7.92
CA VAL A 24 15.94 4.04 -7.51
C VAL A 24 17.38 3.72 -7.91
N VAL A 25 17.80 2.46 -7.75
CA VAL A 25 19.22 2.07 -7.89
C VAL A 25 19.64 1.84 -9.34
N TYR A 26 18.75 1.33 -10.20
CA TYR A 26 19.13 0.83 -11.53
C TYR A 26 18.51 1.61 -12.70
N SER A 27 17.72 2.64 -12.43
CA SER A 27 17.03 3.37 -13.49
C SER A 27 17.84 4.58 -13.99
N ARG A 28 17.89 4.75 -15.31
CA ARG A 28 18.27 6.02 -15.97
C ARG A 28 17.05 6.91 -16.17
N LEU A 29 16.00 6.69 -15.39
CA LEU A 29 14.70 7.31 -15.57
C LEU A 29 14.68 8.71 -14.96
N GLU A 30 13.82 9.57 -15.49
CA GLU A 30 13.58 10.87 -14.89
C GLU A 30 12.90 10.70 -13.52
N PRO A 31 13.14 11.60 -12.53
CA PRO A 31 12.55 11.48 -11.19
C PRO A 31 11.01 11.33 -11.19
N VAL A 32 10.33 11.96 -12.14
CA VAL A 32 8.86 11.87 -12.30
C VAL A 32 8.42 10.48 -12.75
N GLU A 33 9.22 9.81 -13.58
CA GLU A 33 8.93 8.44 -14.03
C GLU A 33 9.16 7.44 -12.91
N ILE A 34 10.21 7.64 -12.11
CA ILE A 34 10.49 6.84 -10.92
C ILE A 34 9.32 6.96 -9.93
N ASP A 35 8.87 8.17 -9.61
CA ASP A 35 7.75 8.38 -8.70
C ASP A 35 6.48 7.70 -9.22
N ARG A 36 6.12 7.87 -10.50
CA ARG A 36 4.95 7.21 -11.09
C ARG A 36 5.00 5.69 -10.99
N LEU A 37 6.16 5.09 -11.25
CA LEU A 37 6.33 3.64 -11.12
C LEU A 37 6.25 3.21 -9.65
N ALA A 38 6.85 3.98 -8.75
CA ALA A 38 6.81 3.72 -7.33
C ALA A 38 5.38 3.77 -6.77
N ARG A 39 4.56 4.75 -7.20
CA ARG A 39 3.12 4.82 -6.87
C ARG A 39 2.32 3.65 -7.43
N ARG A 40 2.68 3.17 -8.62
CA ARG A 40 2.04 1.98 -9.19
C ARG A 40 2.32 0.73 -8.34
N VAL A 41 3.58 0.52 -7.97
CA VAL A 41 3.99 -0.62 -7.12
C VAL A 41 3.24 -0.61 -5.79
N GLU A 42 3.14 0.54 -5.13
CA GLU A 42 2.37 0.69 -3.89
C GLU A 42 0.90 0.28 -4.07
N ARG A 43 0.22 0.86 -5.08
CA ARG A 43 -1.20 0.59 -5.37
C ARG A 43 -1.46 -0.89 -5.66
N GLU A 44 -0.67 -1.48 -6.56
CA GLU A 44 -0.81 -2.89 -6.91
C GLU A 44 -0.54 -3.80 -5.72
N THR A 45 0.39 -3.43 -4.84
CA THR A 45 0.68 -4.20 -3.63
C THR A 45 -0.48 -4.15 -2.65
N ILE A 46 -1.06 -2.97 -2.42
CA ILE A 46 -2.24 -2.81 -1.59
C ILE A 46 -3.41 -3.66 -2.10
N GLU A 47 -3.65 -3.66 -3.41
CA GLU A 47 -4.69 -4.49 -4.02
C GLU A 47 -4.43 -5.99 -3.82
N LYS A 48 -3.19 -6.46 -4.03
CA LYS A 48 -2.79 -7.85 -3.78
C LYS A 48 -2.98 -8.24 -2.31
N VAL A 49 -2.51 -7.41 -1.38
CA VAL A 49 -2.66 -7.63 0.06
C VAL A 49 -4.14 -7.74 0.43
N ARG A 50 -4.99 -6.82 -0.08
CA ARG A 50 -6.43 -6.86 0.15
C ARG A 50 -7.06 -8.15 -0.37
N GLY A 51 -6.69 -8.61 -1.55
CA GLY A 51 -7.20 -9.86 -2.14
C GLY A 51 -6.80 -11.13 -1.39
N LEU A 52 -5.68 -11.09 -0.65
CA LEU A 52 -5.16 -12.22 0.12
C LEU A 52 -5.67 -12.27 1.57
N LEU A 53 -6.23 -11.18 2.08
CA LEU A 53 -6.76 -11.14 3.44
C LEU A 53 -8.10 -11.91 3.52
N PRO A 54 -8.25 -12.85 4.47
CA PRO A 54 -9.52 -13.53 4.66
C PRO A 54 -10.59 -12.55 5.17
N ALA A 55 -11.86 -12.80 4.85
CA ALA A 55 -12.98 -11.98 5.32
C ALA A 55 -13.16 -12.01 6.85
N SER A 56 -12.90 -13.16 7.47
CA SER A 56 -12.94 -13.38 8.92
C SER A 56 -11.65 -14.07 9.40
N THR A 57 -11.17 -13.69 10.58
CA THR A 57 -9.99 -14.30 11.21
C THR A 57 -10.04 -14.01 12.70
N ASP A 58 -9.56 -14.96 13.51
CA ASP A 58 -9.34 -14.75 14.95
C ASP A 58 -7.91 -14.25 15.25
N ASP A 59 -7.05 -14.22 14.21
CA ASP A 59 -5.68 -13.70 14.34
C ASP A 59 -5.68 -12.17 14.35
N GLN A 60 -5.24 -11.60 15.47
CA GLN A 60 -5.22 -10.16 15.69
C GLN A 60 -4.31 -9.40 14.70
N ARG A 61 -3.22 -10.01 14.22
CA ARG A 61 -2.33 -9.38 13.23
C ARG A 61 -3.05 -9.23 11.89
N VAL A 62 -3.69 -10.29 11.44
CA VAL A 62 -4.49 -10.30 10.20
C VAL A 62 -5.68 -9.34 10.30
N ALA A 63 -6.35 -9.29 11.45
CA ALA A 63 -7.41 -8.32 11.70
C ALA A 63 -6.89 -6.87 11.72
N GLY A 64 -5.69 -6.64 12.27
CA GLY A 64 -5.01 -5.35 12.26
C GLY A 64 -4.74 -4.85 10.84
N LEU A 65 -4.16 -5.70 9.98
CA LEU A 65 -3.90 -5.38 8.57
C LEU A 65 -5.19 -5.00 7.82
N ARG A 66 -6.26 -5.78 8.03
CA ARG A 66 -7.58 -5.47 7.45
C ARG A 66 -8.12 -4.13 7.93
N ASN A 67 -8.00 -3.83 9.22
CA ASN A 67 -8.43 -2.56 9.78
C ASN A 67 -7.63 -1.39 9.21
N ARG A 68 -6.33 -1.55 8.97
CA ARG A 68 -5.49 -0.49 8.38
C ARG A 68 -5.91 -0.17 6.95
N LEU A 69 -6.15 -1.20 6.13
CA LEU A 69 -6.66 -1.05 4.76
C LEU A 69 -8.05 -0.40 4.74
N ARG A 70 -8.93 -0.79 5.66
CA ARG A 70 -10.25 -0.15 5.76
C ARG A 70 -10.15 1.33 6.11
N ARG A 71 -9.25 1.73 7.02
CA ARG A 71 -9.01 3.16 7.32
C ARG A 71 -8.50 3.91 6.09
N MET A 72 -7.59 3.31 5.31
CA MET A 72 -7.13 3.89 4.06
C MET A 72 -8.30 4.11 3.09
N GLU A 73 -9.21 3.13 2.94
CA GLU A 73 -10.41 3.27 2.10
C GLU A 73 -11.33 4.40 2.59
N GLU A 74 -11.55 4.50 3.91
CA GLU A 74 -12.32 5.58 4.53
C GLU A 74 -11.68 6.96 4.27
N GLU A 75 -10.34 7.07 4.34
CA GLU A 75 -9.59 8.30 4.02
C GLU A 75 -9.73 8.68 2.53
N LEU A 76 -9.65 7.69 1.64
CA LEU A 76 -9.81 7.90 0.19
C LEU A 76 -11.25 8.31 -0.17
N GLU A 77 -12.25 7.73 0.49
CA GLU A 77 -13.66 8.11 0.31
C GLU A 77 -13.91 9.55 0.78
N GLN A 78 -13.36 9.92 1.95
CA GLN A 78 -13.42 11.29 2.45
C GLN A 78 -12.77 12.28 1.48
N LEU A 79 -11.61 11.95 0.93
CA LEU A 79 -10.94 12.75 -0.11
C LEU A 79 -11.80 12.86 -1.38
N GLY A 80 -12.49 11.78 -1.76
CA GLY A 80 -13.45 11.75 -2.86
C GLY A 80 -14.61 12.73 -2.66
N GLY A 81 -15.12 12.82 -1.43
CA GLY A 81 -16.23 13.70 -1.05
C GLY A 81 -15.91 15.20 -1.01
N LEU A 82 -14.63 15.59 -1.07
CA LEU A 82 -14.23 17.00 -1.12
C LEU A 82 -14.53 17.58 -2.51
N VAL A 83 -15.37 18.61 -2.58
CA VAL A 83 -15.81 19.23 -3.85
C VAL A 83 -14.87 20.37 -4.29
N ASP A 84 -14.18 21.02 -3.35
CA ASP A 84 -13.36 22.23 -3.60
C ASP A 84 -11.84 21.97 -3.70
N ILE A 85 -11.43 20.78 -4.11
CA ILE A 85 -10.01 20.43 -4.32
C ILE A 85 -9.68 20.28 -5.80
N ARG A 86 -8.58 20.92 -6.24
CA ARG A 86 -8.04 20.74 -7.59
C ARG A 86 -7.63 19.29 -7.82
N ASP A 87 -7.85 18.77 -9.02
CA ASP A 87 -7.56 17.37 -9.37
C ASP A 87 -6.11 16.96 -9.08
N GLN A 88 -5.15 17.84 -9.37
CA GLN A 88 -3.73 17.56 -9.08
C GLN A 88 -3.46 17.42 -7.57
N SER A 89 -4.04 18.30 -6.75
CA SER A 89 -3.92 18.23 -5.29
C SER A 89 -4.61 16.99 -4.73
N ARG A 90 -5.75 16.60 -5.32
CA ARG A 90 -6.45 15.36 -4.97
C ARG A 90 -5.59 14.15 -5.29
N GLN A 91 -4.98 14.11 -6.47
CA GLN A 91 -4.10 13.03 -6.89
C GLN A 91 -2.90 12.89 -5.94
N MET A 92 -2.25 14.01 -5.59
CA MET A 92 -1.14 13.98 -4.63
C MET A 92 -1.56 13.45 -3.25
N GLN A 93 -2.73 13.88 -2.74
CA GLN A 93 -3.22 13.37 -1.46
C GLN A 93 -3.63 11.89 -1.52
N ASN A 94 -4.19 11.45 -2.65
CA ASN A 94 -4.50 10.05 -2.89
C ASN A 94 -3.23 9.19 -2.86
N ASP A 95 -2.17 9.64 -3.55
CA ASP A 95 -0.87 8.98 -3.56
C ASP A 95 -0.22 8.93 -2.17
N GLU A 96 -0.35 10.01 -1.39
CA GLU A 96 0.13 10.07 0.00
C GLU A 96 -0.58 9.06 0.91
N ILE A 97 -1.92 9.00 0.85
CA ILE A 97 -2.72 8.06 1.65
C ILE A 97 -2.33 6.61 1.35
N VAL A 98 -2.15 6.28 0.06
CA VAL A 98 -1.75 4.93 -0.37
C VAL A 98 -0.34 4.60 0.09
N TRP A 99 0.61 5.54 -0.03
CA TRP A 99 1.98 5.34 0.41
C TRP A 99 2.06 5.10 1.93
N GLN A 100 1.38 5.92 2.73
CA GLN A 100 1.32 5.73 4.18
C GLN A 100 0.73 4.37 4.56
N ALA A 101 -0.33 3.94 3.88
CA ALA A 101 -0.92 2.62 4.12
C ALA A 101 0.04 1.47 3.75
N PHE A 102 0.79 1.62 2.66
CA PHE A 102 1.81 0.67 2.26
C PHE A 102 2.92 0.56 3.31
N GLU A 103 3.45 1.68 3.80
CA GLU A 103 4.49 1.71 4.83
C GLU A 103 4.01 1.10 6.15
N ASP A 104 2.80 1.46 6.59
CA ASP A 104 2.21 0.90 7.81
C ASP A 104 2.07 -0.63 7.71
N ILE A 105 1.65 -1.13 6.55
CA ILE A 105 1.52 -2.58 6.32
C ILE A 105 2.88 -3.27 6.34
N ALA A 106 3.91 -2.69 5.70
CA ALA A 106 5.27 -3.21 5.75
C ALA A 106 5.77 -3.29 7.20
N TRP A 107 5.57 -2.23 7.98
CA TRP A 107 5.93 -2.19 9.39
C TRP A 107 5.17 -3.24 10.23
N MET A 108 3.86 -3.38 10.01
CA MET A 108 3.03 -4.39 10.69
C MET A 108 3.42 -5.84 10.35
N LEU A 109 4.01 -6.06 9.18
CA LEU A 109 4.57 -7.35 8.76
C LEU A 109 6.03 -7.54 9.19
N GLY A 110 6.64 -6.54 9.84
CA GLY A 110 8.02 -6.58 10.32
C GLY A 110 9.06 -6.47 9.20
N ILE A 111 8.77 -5.68 8.16
CA ILE A 111 9.66 -5.45 7.02
C ILE A 111 10.27 -4.04 7.14
N GLU A 112 11.60 -3.95 7.02
CA GLU A 112 12.41 -2.70 7.10
C GLU A 112 13.16 -2.39 5.79
#